data_AF-A0A3S8U8B4-F1
#
_entry.id   AF-A0A3S8U8B4-F1
#
_cell.length_a   1.000
_cell.length_b   1.000
_cell.length_c   1.000
_cell.angle_alpha   90.00
_cell.angle_beta   90.00
_cell.angle_gamma   90.00
#
_symmetry.space_group_name_H-M   'P 1'
#
loop_
_entity.id
_entity.type
_entity.pdbx_description
1 polymer ?
#
loop_
_entity_poly.entity_id
_entity_poly.type
_entity_poly.pdbx_seq_one_letter_code
_entity_poly.pdbx_strand_id
1 'polypeptide(L)'
;MTAAQITPTWIAVDWGTSNLRAWAMDGSRVLAEVQSDDGMGKLTRDGFEPALLRLIDPWLDRGPVPIFACGMVGSRQGWVEAPYRTVPCTPLAPAAQVTAPTTDPRLTVHIAPGLKQTTPADVMRGEETQIAGALSLMPGYDGILCLPGTHSKWAQISAGEVVSFQTFMTGEMFALLSEQSVLRHGMQGDGWDDTAFDAAVSDALSRPERLGARLFSLRAEGLIAGLTPAAARARLSGLLIGTELAAARPYWLGQRVTLVGASRLSNAYARALKSQGVDAHSLSVTDCTLAGLSSLALQTEAAR
;
A
#
# COMPACT_ATOMS: atom_id res chain seq x y z
N MET A 1 0.56 39.72 2.73
CA MET A 1 1.28 38.89 1.75
C MET A 1 0.31 37.82 1.29
N THR A 2 -0.23 37.96 0.09
CA THR A 2 -1.07 36.91 -0.53
C THR A 2 -0.19 35.69 -0.73
N ALA A 3 -0.63 34.52 -0.25
CA ALA A 3 0.06 33.26 -0.55
C ALA A 3 0.18 33.12 -2.07
N ALA A 4 1.34 32.67 -2.55
CA ALA A 4 1.53 32.40 -3.98
C ALA A 4 0.48 31.39 -4.44
N GLN A 5 -0.24 31.71 -5.52
CA GLN A 5 -1.22 30.81 -6.11
C GLN A 5 -0.51 29.55 -6.63
N ILE A 6 -1.06 28.38 -6.32
CA ILE A 6 -0.49 27.09 -6.72
C ILE A 6 -1.12 26.71 -8.05
N THR A 7 -0.30 26.66 -9.11
CA THR A 7 -0.72 26.25 -10.44
C THR A 7 0.06 25.00 -10.86
N PRO A 8 -0.50 23.79 -10.66
CA PRO A 8 0.15 22.55 -11.07
C PRO A 8 0.09 22.33 -12.58
N THR A 9 1.10 21.64 -13.11
CA THR A 9 1.08 21.10 -14.48
C THR A 9 0.21 19.84 -14.58
N TRP A 10 0.14 19.05 -13.49
CA TRP A 10 -0.71 17.87 -13.36
C TRP A 10 -0.96 17.57 -11.87
N ILE A 11 -1.91 16.69 -11.56
CA ILE A 11 -2.25 16.30 -10.17
C ILE A 11 -2.11 14.79 -10.01
N ALA A 12 -1.35 14.36 -8.99
CA ALA A 12 -1.29 12.96 -8.56
C ALA A 12 -2.42 12.69 -7.56
N VAL A 13 -3.11 11.56 -7.70
CA VAL A 13 -4.16 11.13 -6.77
C VAL A 13 -3.92 9.68 -6.34
N ASP A 14 -3.86 9.45 -5.04
CA ASP A 14 -3.92 8.10 -4.46
C ASP A 14 -5.21 7.95 -3.66
N TRP A 15 -6.12 7.14 -4.20
CA TRP A 15 -7.46 7.01 -3.67
C TRP A 15 -7.71 5.59 -3.18
N GLY A 16 -7.45 5.39 -1.89
CA GLY A 16 -7.61 4.10 -1.23
C GLY A 16 -9.06 3.83 -0.80
N THR A 17 -9.24 2.70 -0.11
CA THR A 17 -10.55 2.32 0.47
C THR A 17 -11.03 3.33 1.52
N SER A 18 -10.12 3.89 2.31
CA SER A 18 -10.48 4.71 3.48
C SER A 18 -10.02 6.17 3.39
N ASN A 19 -9.09 6.49 2.50
CA ASN A 19 -8.49 7.83 2.39
C ASN A 19 -8.35 8.23 0.93
N LEU A 20 -8.38 9.54 0.71
CA LEU A 20 -8.04 10.21 -0.54
C LEU A 20 -6.84 11.12 -0.26
N ARG A 21 -5.79 11.02 -1.08
CA ARG A 21 -4.65 11.93 -1.08
C ARG A 21 -4.45 12.50 -2.48
N ALA A 22 -4.12 13.77 -2.56
CA ALA A 22 -3.80 14.44 -3.82
C ALA A 22 -2.57 15.34 -3.65
N TRP A 23 -1.78 15.42 -4.72
CA TRP A 23 -0.59 16.27 -4.78
C TRP A 23 -0.63 17.14 -6.04
N ALA A 24 -0.41 18.43 -5.87
CA ALA A 24 -0.20 19.38 -6.97
C ALA A 24 1.24 19.21 -7.48
N MET A 25 1.42 18.93 -8.78
CA MET A 25 2.71 18.54 -9.35
C MET A 25 3.20 19.51 -10.44
N ASP A 26 4.50 19.78 -10.45
CA ASP A 26 5.24 20.46 -11.52
C ASP A 26 6.42 19.59 -11.94
N GLY A 27 6.26 18.86 -13.05
CA GLY A 27 7.13 17.73 -13.37
C GLY A 27 7.12 16.70 -12.24
N SER A 28 8.28 16.43 -11.62
CA SER A 28 8.40 15.55 -10.43
C SER A 28 8.34 16.30 -9.10
N ARG A 29 8.19 17.64 -9.11
CA ARG A 29 8.18 18.47 -7.89
C ARG A 29 6.78 18.54 -7.31
N VAL A 30 6.65 18.25 -6.01
CA VAL A 30 5.41 18.48 -5.25
C VAL A 30 5.32 19.96 -4.89
N LEU A 31 4.22 20.60 -5.26
CA LEU A 31 3.90 22.00 -4.92
C LEU A 31 3.06 22.11 -3.65
N ALA A 32 2.11 21.17 -3.48
CA ALA A 32 1.26 21.05 -2.30
C ALA A 32 0.68 19.64 -2.19
N GLU A 33 0.22 19.31 -1.00
CA GLU A 33 -0.44 18.05 -0.65
C GLU A 33 -1.74 18.36 0.10
N VAL A 34 -2.78 17.60 -0.20
CA VAL A 34 -4.06 17.60 0.53
C VAL A 34 -4.54 16.15 0.73
N GLN A 35 -5.32 15.94 1.78
CA GLN A 35 -5.89 14.64 2.08
C GLN A 35 -7.29 14.79 2.70
N SER A 36 -8.11 13.75 2.54
CA SER A 36 -9.37 13.57 3.28
C SER A 36 -9.60 12.11 3.62
N ASP A 37 -10.60 11.88 4.47
CA ASP A 37 -11.09 10.55 4.82
C ASP A 37 -12.20 10.06 3.87
N ASP A 38 -12.40 10.73 2.72
CA ASP A 38 -13.37 10.37 1.67
C ASP A 38 -12.85 9.20 0.79
N GLY A 39 -12.49 8.08 1.42
CA GLY A 39 -12.11 6.86 0.70
C GLY A 39 -13.29 6.20 -0.02
N MET A 40 -12.98 5.29 -0.96
CA MET A 40 -13.99 4.54 -1.74
C MET A 40 -15.09 3.92 -0.86
N GLY A 41 -14.76 3.43 0.34
CA GLY A 41 -15.72 2.79 1.24
C GLY A 41 -16.82 3.71 1.80
N LYS A 42 -16.68 5.03 1.65
CA LYS A 42 -17.67 6.02 2.12
C LYS A 42 -18.45 6.68 0.97
N LEU A 43 -18.09 6.41 -0.27
CA LEU A 43 -18.62 7.12 -1.44
C LEU A 43 -19.46 6.19 -2.32
N THR A 44 -20.52 6.75 -2.88
CA THR A 44 -21.17 6.22 -4.08
C THR A 44 -20.42 6.73 -5.32
N ARG A 45 -20.70 6.12 -6.48
CA ARG A 45 -19.99 6.43 -7.74
C ARG A 45 -20.05 7.91 -8.13
N ASP A 46 -21.19 8.56 -7.92
CA ASP A 46 -21.44 9.99 -8.14
C ASP A 46 -20.79 10.90 -7.08
N GLY A 47 -20.31 10.34 -5.96
CA GLY A 47 -19.63 11.07 -4.89
C GLY A 47 -18.14 11.31 -5.14
N PHE A 48 -17.51 10.64 -6.11
CA PHE A 48 -16.08 10.78 -6.38
C PHE A 48 -15.72 12.17 -6.92
N GLU A 49 -16.34 12.63 -8.00
CA GLU A 49 -16.00 13.94 -8.58
C GLU A 49 -16.13 15.10 -7.56
N PRO A 50 -17.24 15.22 -6.79
CA PRO A 50 -17.36 16.26 -5.77
C PRO A 50 -16.33 16.12 -4.64
N ALA A 51 -15.96 14.90 -4.24
CA ALA A 51 -14.96 14.67 -3.20
C ALA A 51 -13.56 15.13 -3.65
N LEU A 52 -13.20 14.85 -4.90
CA LEU A 52 -11.94 15.33 -5.47
C LEU A 52 -11.93 16.85 -5.56
N LEU A 53 -12.98 17.46 -6.13
CA LEU A 53 -13.09 18.91 -6.29
C LEU A 53 -12.99 19.66 -4.96
N ARG A 54 -13.61 19.17 -3.88
CA ARG A 54 -13.48 19.79 -2.54
C ARG A 54 -12.03 19.95 -2.08
N LEU A 55 -11.14 19.04 -2.49
CA LEU A 55 -9.73 19.08 -2.14
C LEU A 55 -8.89 19.92 -3.08
N ILE A 56 -9.12 19.80 -4.38
CA ILE A 56 -8.21 20.33 -5.40
C ILE A 56 -8.68 21.63 -6.05
N ASP A 57 -9.92 22.09 -5.82
CA ASP A 57 -10.45 23.33 -6.40
C ASP A 57 -9.52 24.55 -6.22
N PRO A 58 -8.81 24.73 -5.09
CA PRO A 58 -7.81 25.81 -4.95
C PRO A 58 -6.63 25.76 -5.92
N TRP A 59 -6.42 24.64 -6.61
CA TRP A 59 -5.35 24.42 -7.59
C TRP A 59 -5.83 24.49 -9.04
N LEU A 60 -7.15 24.57 -9.26
CA LEU A 60 -7.74 24.55 -10.59
C LEU A 60 -7.87 25.98 -11.14
N ASP A 61 -7.18 26.25 -12.25
CA ASP A 61 -7.32 27.50 -13.00
C ASP A 61 -8.38 27.37 -14.12
N ARG A 62 -8.32 28.21 -15.17
CA ARG A 62 -9.33 28.29 -16.25
C ARG A 62 -9.26 27.15 -17.28
N GLY A 63 -8.31 26.22 -17.18
CA GLY A 63 -8.08 25.17 -18.17
C GLY A 63 -8.11 23.75 -17.58
N PRO A 64 -8.26 22.72 -18.43
CA PRO A 64 -8.20 21.33 -17.98
C PRO A 64 -6.81 20.98 -17.44
N VAL A 65 -6.76 20.39 -16.24
CA VAL A 65 -5.55 19.87 -15.61
C VAL A 65 -5.60 18.34 -15.67
N PRO A 66 -4.56 17.66 -16.21
CA PRO A 66 -4.50 16.21 -16.19
C PRO A 66 -4.30 15.71 -14.76
N ILE A 67 -5.07 14.68 -14.40
CA ILE A 67 -5.03 14.04 -13.09
C ILE A 67 -4.73 12.57 -13.32
N PHE A 68 -3.70 12.05 -12.65
CA PHE A 68 -3.33 10.64 -12.71
C PHE A 68 -3.61 10.01 -11.34
N ALA A 69 -4.52 9.03 -11.33
CA ALA A 69 -5.05 8.43 -10.13
C ALA A 69 -4.71 6.93 -10.05
N CYS A 70 -4.37 6.46 -8.85
CA CYS A 70 -4.21 5.04 -8.55
C CYS A 70 -5.12 4.58 -7.41
N GLY A 71 -5.17 3.26 -7.20
CA GLY A 71 -5.88 2.66 -6.09
C GLY A 71 -7.35 2.35 -6.38
N MET A 72 -8.16 2.34 -5.33
CA MET A 72 -9.51 1.81 -5.31
C MET A 72 -10.54 2.64 -6.08
N VAL A 73 -10.20 3.87 -6.49
CA VAL A 73 -10.99 4.67 -7.44
C VAL A 73 -11.25 3.93 -8.76
N GLY A 74 -10.32 3.04 -9.18
CA GLY A 74 -10.45 2.21 -10.38
C GLY A 74 -11.12 0.85 -10.16
N SER A 75 -11.59 0.55 -8.95
CA SER A 75 -12.22 -0.74 -8.65
C SER A 75 -13.65 -0.85 -9.21
N ARG A 76 -14.26 -2.03 -9.14
CA ARG A 76 -15.67 -2.24 -9.52
C ARG A 76 -16.64 -1.34 -8.74
N GLN A 77 -16.32 -1.10 -7.47
CA GLN A 77 -17.07 -0.22 -6.56
C GLN A 77 -16.54 1.23 -6.59
N GLY A 78 -15.53 1.52 -7.40
CA GLY A 78 -14.94 2.84 -7.55
C GLY A 78 -15.73 3.76 -8.48
N TRP A 79 -15.07 4.84 -8.91
CA TRP A 79 -15.62 5.84 -9.82
C TRP A 79 -15.90 5.21 -11.19
N VAL A 80 -14.92 4.51 -11.75
CA VAL A 80 -15.06 3.72 -12.99
C VAL A 80 -14.15 2.50 -12.92
N GLU A 81 -14.63 1.36 -13.41
CA GLU A 81 -13.84 0.13 -13.40
C GLU A 81 -12.66 0.25 -14.38
N ALA A 82 -11.44 0.20 -13.84
CA ALA A 82 -10.19 0.03 -14.58
C ALA A 82 -9.82 -1.46 -14.56
N PRO A 83 -9.98 -2.21 -15.69
CA PRO A 83 -9.79 -3.65 -15.72
C PRO A 83 -8.38 -4.08 -15.33
N TYR A 84 -8.27 -5.17 -14.58
CA TYR A 84 -6.96 -5.70 -14.19
C TYR A 84 -6.14 -6.16 -15.39
N ARG A 85 -4.83 -5.89 -15.35
CA ARG A 85 -3.84 -6.48 -16.27
C ARG A 85 -3.27 -7.77 -15.68
N THR A 86 -3.00 -8.76 -16.53
CA THR A 86 -2.51 -10.07 -16.09
C THR A 86 -0.97 -10.08 -16.03
N VAL A 87 -0.40 -10.56 -14.93
CA VAL A 87 1.06 -10.82 -14.82
C VAL A 87 1.46 -12.08 -15.62
N PRO A 88 2.68 -12.16 -16.18
CA PRO A 88 3.77 -11.19 -16.10
C PRO A 88 3.54 -9.95 -16.97
N CYS A 89 3.83 -8.76 -16.43
CA CYS A 89 3.78 -7.50 -17.19
C CYS A 89 4.51 -6.35 -16.47
N THR A 90 4.78 -5.27 -17.20
CA THR A 90 5.20 -3.99 -16.57
C THR A 90 4.15 -3.52 -15.56
N PRO A 91 4.54 -2.91 -14.42
CA PRO A 91 3.58 -2.56 -13.37
C PRO A 91 2.50 -1.58 -13.85
N LEU A 92 2.87 -0.62 -14.70
CA LEU A 92 1.96 0.33 -15.34
C LEU A 92 2.01 0.23 -16.87
N ALA A 93 0.91 0.59 -17.53
CA ALA A 93 0.80 0.68 -18.99
C ALA A 93 -0.08 1.88 -19.37
N PRO A 94 0.47 2.91 -20.04
CA PRO A 94 -0.27 4.13 -20.39
C PRO A 94 -1.52 3.87 -21.21
N ALA A 95 -1.44 2.95 -22.18
CA ALA A 95 -2.54 2.60 -23.07
C ALA A 95 -3.69 1.85 -22.37
N ALA A 96 -3.48 1.38 -21.13
CA ALA A 96 -4.48 0.65 -20.36
C ALA A 96 -5.19 1.52 -19.29
N GLN A 97 -4.88 2.81 -19.24
CA GLN A 97 -5.57 3.76 -18.36
C GLN A 97 -7.03 3.91 -18.76
N VAL A 98 -7.89 4.14 -17.76
CA VAL A 98 -9.30 4.48 -18.00
C VAL A 98 -9.53 5.93 -17.63
N THR A 99 -10.21 6.67 -18.51
CA THR A 99 -10.62 8.04 -18.21
C THR A 99 -11.91 8.02 -17.39
N ALA A 100 -11.91 8.66 -16.22
CA ALA A 100 -13.11 8.79 -15.41
C ALA A 100 -14.11 9.76 -16.08
N PRO A 101 -15.42 9.49 -16.00
CA PRO A 101 -16.42 10.43 -16.46
C PRO A 101 -16.45 11.64 -15.51
N THR A 102 -16.07 12.80 -16.02
CA THR A 102 -16.12 14.09 -15.31
C THR A 102 -17.17 15.01 -15.94
N THR A 103 -17.78 15.83 -15.09
CA THR A 103 -18.72 16.89 -15.48
C THR A 103 -18.08 18.28 -15.41
N ASP A 104 -17.06 18.46 -14.57
CA ASP A 104 -16.27 19.68 -14.51
C ASP A 104 -15.23 19.70 -15.65
N PRO A 105 -15.29 20.67 -16.58
CA PRO A 105 -14.40 20.73 -17.74
C PRO A 105 -12.93 21.00 -17.39
N ARG A 106 -12.64 21.37 -16.13
CA ARG A 106 -11.27 21.56 -15.63
C ARG A 106 -10.58 20.24 -15.31
N LEU A 107 -11.31 19.11 -15.28
CA LEU A 107 -10.76 17.82 -14.88
C LEU A 107 -10.57 16.89 -16.09
N THR A 108 -9.38 16.31 -16.22
CA THR A 108 -9.15 15.13 -17.07
C THR A 108 -8.51 14.05 -16.22
N VAL A 109 -9.31 13.11 -15.72
CA VAL A 109 -8.87 12.10 -14.75
C VAL A 109 -8.57 10.78 -15.44
N HIS A 110 -7.32 10.34 -15.37
CA HIS A 110 -6.85 9.03 -15.83
C HIS A 110 -6.59 8.12 -14.64
N ILE A 111 -7.09 6.89 -14.69
CA ILE A 111 -6.97 5.92 -13.61
C ILE A 111 -6.11 4.74 -14.06
N ALA A 112 -5.07 4.45 -13.28
CA ALA A 112 -4.23 3.28 -13.47
C ALA A 112 -4.99 1.97 -13.17
N PRO A 113 -4.91 0.95 -14.05
CA PRO A 113 -5.45 -0.37 -13.76
C PRO A 113 -4.60 -1.11 -12.73
N GLY A 114 -5.23 -1.93 -11.89
CA GLY A 114 -4.52 -2.87 -11.02
C GLY A 114 -3.95 -4.07 -11.78
N LEU A 115 -3.27 -4.96 -11.06
CA LEU A 115 -2.76 -6.23 -11.59
C LEU A 115 -3.51 -7.44 -11.02
N LYS A 116 -3.57 -8.52 -11.81
CA LYS A 116 -4.09 -9.82 -11.39
C LYS A 116 -3.13 -10.95 -11.76
N GLN A 117 -3.21 -12.01 -10.98
CA GLN A 117 -2.61 -13.31 -11.24
C GLN A 117 -3.72 -14.37 -11.29
N THR A 118 -3.64 -15.31 -12.22
CA THR A 118 -4.67 -16.34 -12.39
C THR A 118 -4.43 -17.53 -11.46
N THR A 119 -3.18 -17.94 -11.25
CA THR A 119 -2.85 -19.12 -10.44
C THR A 119 -1.54 -18.91 -9.66
N PRO A 120 -1.56 -19.00 -8.32
CA PRO A 120 -2.77 -18.87 -7.50
C PRO A 120 -3.48 -17.54 -7.80
N ALA A 121 -4.80 -17.53 -7.70
CA ALA A 121 -5.58 -16.33 -7.98
C ALA A 121 -5.23 -15.22 -7.00
N ASP A 122 -4.84 -14.05 -7.51
CA ASP A 122 -4.44 -12.92 -6.68
C ASP A 122 -4.68 -11.59 -7.43
N VAL A 123 -4.85 -10.50 -6.68
CA VAL A 123 -5.08 -9.15 -7.21
C VAL A 123 -4.38 -8.09 -6.37
N MET A 124 -3.97 -7.01 -7.01
CA MET A 124 -3.52 -5.79 -6.35
C MET A 124 -4.05 -4.56 -7.08
N ARG A 125 -4.23 -3.46 -6.36
CA ARG A 125 -4.73 -2.19 -6.92
C ARG A 125 -4.26 -1.02 -6.07
N GLY A 126 -3.33 -0.26 -6.63
CA GLY A 126 -2.55 0.79 -5.97
C GLY A 126 -1.10 0.36 -5.79
N GLU A 127 -0.85 -0.89 -5.39
CA GLU A 127 0.50 -1.41 -5.19
C GLU A 127 1.30 -1.47 -6.50
N GLU A 128 0.66 -1.67 -7.66
CA GLU A 128 1.35 -1.64 -8.96
C GLU A 128 1.97 -0.27 -9.26
N THR A 129 1.33 0.79 -8.78
CA THR A 129 1.85 2.16 -8.92
C THR A 129 3.07 2.36 -8.01
N GLN A 130 3.03 1.84 -6.79
CA GLN A 130 4.17 1.86 -5.87
C GLN A 130 5.35 1.03 -6.42
N ILE A 131 5.06 -0.12 -7.02
CA ILE A 131 6.07 -0.94 -7.71
C ILE A 131 6.70 -0.14 -8.85
N ALA A 132 5.92 0.49 -9.73
CA ALA A 132 6.47 1.32 -10.81
C ALA A 132 7.40 2.43 -10.29
N GLY A 133 7.02 3.08 -9.19
CA GLY A 133 7.87 4.07 -8.55
C GLY A 133 9.15 3.49 -7.96
N ALA A 134 9.07 2.35 -7.28
CA ALA A 134 10.25 1.66 -6.76
C ALA A 134 11.24 1.30 -7.88
N LEU A 135 10.75 0.84 -9.04
CA LEU A 135 11.59 0.56 -10.22
C LEU A 135 12.18 1.83 -10.85
N SER A 136 11.47 2.95 -10.77
CA SER A 136 11.97 4.26 -11.23
C SER A 136 13.07 4.80 -10.29
N LEU A 137 12.92 4.59 -8.98
CA LEU A 137 13.89 4.99 -7.96
C LEU A 137 15.10 4.05 -7.88
N MET A 138 14.94 2.80 -8.32
CA MET A 138 16.00 1.78 -8.38
C MET A 138 16.09 1.15 -9.77
N PRO A 139 16.66 1.85 -10.77
CA PRO A 139 16.82 1.31 -12.10
C PRO A 139 17.58 -0.03 -12.11
N GLY A 140 17.06 -1.01 -12.87
CA GLY A 140 17.65 -2.35 -12.95
C GLY A 140 17.39 -3.24 -11.73
N TYR A 141 16.42 -2.90 -10.88
CA TYR A 141 16.02 -3.76 -9.76
C TYR A 141 15.56 -5.15 -10.25
N ASP A 142 16.13 -6.19 -9.64
CA ASP A 142 15.72 -7.58 -9.77
C ASP A 142 15.71 -8.18 -8.36
N GLY A 143 14.63 -8.87 -8.00
CA GLY A 143 14.39 -9.36 -6.64
C GLY A 143 12.92 -9.18 -6.22
N ILE A 144 12.70 -9.00 -4.93
CA ILE A 144 11.35 -8.96 -4.34
C ILE A 144 11.02 -7.61 -3.74
N LEU A 145 9.86 -7.08 -4.09
CA LEU A 145 9.26 -5.97 -3.36
C LEU A 145 8.23 -6.53 -2.37
N CYS A 146 8.46 -6.28 -1.09
CA CYS A 146 7.48 -6.56 -0.03
C CYS A 146 6.76 -5.24 0.31
N LEU A 147 5.46 -5.18 0.07
CA LEU A 147 4.63 -3.99 0.28
C LEU A 147 3.69 -4.23 1.47
N PRO A 148 4.16 -4.05 2.71
CA PRO A 148 3.34 -4.35 3.88
C PRO A 148 2.24 -3.30 4.08
N GLY A 149 1.06 -3.76 4.48
CA GLY A 149 -0.11 -2.91 4.72
C GLY A 149 -1.27 -3.72 5.30
N THR A 150 -2.51 -3.26 5.08
CA THR A 150 -3.72 -4.04 5.40
C THR A 150 -3.66 -5.43 4.75
N HIS A 151 -3.23 -5.45 3.49
CA HIS A 151 -2.93 -6.66 2.74
C HIS A 151 -1.50 -6.57 2.22
N SER A 152 -0.56 -7.24 2.87
CA SER A 152 0.84 -7.26 2.43
C SER A 152 0.97 -7.97 1.09
N LYS A 153 1.76 -7.40 0.20
CA LYS A 153 2.10 -8.00 -1.11
C LYS A 153 3.55 -8.41 -1.14
N TRP A 154 3.84 -9.61 -1.61
CA TRP A 154 5.17 -10.05 -2.00
C TRP A 154 5.20 -10.15 -3.52
N ALA A 155 5.87 -9.22 -4.20
CA ALA A 155 5.91 -9.15 -5.65
C ALA A 155 7.32 -9.49 -6.16
N GLN A 156 7.42 -10.48 -7.04
CA GLN A 156 8.65 -10.82 -7.74
C GLN A 156 8.83 -9.89 -8.94
N ILE A 157 9.98 -9.23 -8.98
CA ILE A 157 10.38 -8.34 -10.06
C ILE A 157 11.53 -8.95 -10.83
N SER A 158 11.40 -8.99 -12.15
CA SER A 158 12.52 -9.26 -13.05
C SER A 158 12.33 -8.50 -14.37
N ALA A 159 13.43 -8.03 -14.96
CA ALA A 159 13.43 -7.29 -16.23
C ALA A 159 12.41 -6.13 -16.32
N GLY A 160 12.13 -5.46 -15.19
CA GLY A 160 11.17 -4.34 -15.13
C GLY A 160 9.69 -4.77 -15.09
N GLU A 161 9.41 -6.07 -14.96
CA GLU A 161 8.08 -6.64 -14.90
C GLU A 161 7.77 -7.19 -13.51
N VAL A 162 6.48 -7.16 -13.15
CA VAL A 162 5.94 -8.00 -12.07
C VAL A 162 5.71 -9.38 -12.66
N VAL A 163 6.48 -10.37 -12.20
CA VAL A 163 6.42 -11.75 -12.69
C VAL A 163 5.29 -12.52 -12.02
N SER A 164 5.23 -12.43 -10.69
CA SER A 164 4.22 -13.06 -9.85
C SER A 164 4.09 -12.28 -8.54
N PHE A 165 3.00 -12.51 -7.83
CA PHE A 165 2.86 -11.98 -6.48
C PHE A 165 1.99 -12.86 -5.60
N GLN A 166 2.09 -12.61 -4.30
CA GLN A 166 1.27 -13.24 -3.27
C GLN A 166 0.82 -12.22 -2.23
N THR A 167 -0.45 -12.26 -1.89
CA THR A 167 -1.08 -11.42 -0.88
C THR A 167 -1.25 -12.15 0.45
N PHE A 168 -1.00 -11.45 1.55
CA PHE A 168 -1.34 -11.89 2.91
C PHE A 168 -2.20 -10.84 3.60
N MET A 169 -3.22 -11.27 4.35
CA MET A 169 -4.15 -10.38 5.06
C MET A 169 -3.65 -9.99 6.45
N THR A 170 -2.33 -9.92 6.65
CA THR A 170 -1.71 -9.78 7.97
C THR A 170 -2.12 -8.51 8.71
N GLY A 171 -2.19 -7.37 8.02
CA GLY A 171 -2.63 -6.12 8.62
C GLY A 171 -4.13 -6.12 8.97
N GLU A 172 -4.97 -6.67 8.10
CA GLU A 172 -6.41 -6.82 8.35
C GLU A 172 -6.68 -7.75 9.54
N MET A 173 -6.01 -8.91 9.57
CA MET A 173 -6.11 -9.84 10.70
C MET A 173 -5.64 -9.20 12.00
N PHE A 174 -4.56 -8.41 11.95
CA PHE A 174 -4.09 -7.66 13.12
C PHE A 174 -5.21 -6.75 13.65
N ALA A 175 -5.78 -5.90 12.80
CA ALA A 175 -6.83 -4.95 13.18
C ALA A 175 -8.07 -5.67 13.75
N LEU A 176 -8.59 -6.69 13.04
CA LEU A 176 -9.74 -7.47 13.50
C LEU A 176 -9.50 -8.13 14.86
N LEU A 177 -8.32 -8.73 15.04
CA LEU A 177 -7.96 -9.39 16.28
C LEU A 177 -7.75 -8.38 17.42
N SER A 178 -7.05 -7.28 17.19
CA SER A 178 -6.77 -6.28 18.23
C SER A 178 -7.98 -5.45 18.63
N GLU A 179 -8.94 -5.22 17.73
CA GLU A 179 -10.03 -4.26 17.95
C GLU A 179 -11.38 -4.94 18.17
N GLN A 180 -11.67 -6.03 17.45
CA GLN A 180 -13.01 -6.62 17.42
C GLN A 180 -13.10 -7.98 18.14
N SER A 181 -11.98 -8.68 18.32
CA SER A 181 -11.96 -9.98 18.99
C SER A 181 -11.86 -9.88 20.52
N VAL A 182 -11.82 -11.03 21.21
CA VAL A 182 -11.56 -11.10 22.67
C VAL A 182 -10.19 -10.52 23.06
N LEU A 183 -9.23 -10.44 22.14
CA LEU A 183 -7.89 -9.91 22.43
C LEU A 183 -7.92 -8.41 22.73
N ARG A 184 -8.94 -7.66 22.27
CA ARG A 184 -9.08 -6.22 22.52
C ARG A 184 -8.95 -5.81 23.99
N HIS A 185 -9.36 -6.70 24.91
CA HIS A 185 -9.29 -6.47 26.35
C HIS A 185 -7.85 -6.36 26.89
N GLY A 186 -6.85 -6.82 26.14
CA GLY A 186 -5.43 -6.74 26.51
C GLY A 186 -4.59 -5.91 25.55
N MET A 187 -5.18 -5.16 24.61
CA MET A 187 -4.46 -4.47 23.52
C MET A 187 -4.63 -2.94 23.56
N GLN A 188 -4.88 -2.38 24.74
CA GLN A 188 -5.13 -0.95 24.89
C GLN A 188 -3.85 -0.12 24.72
N GLY A 189 -3.98 1.07 24.12
CA GLY A 189 -2.87 1.99 23.86
C GLY A 189 -2.04 1.63 22.63
N ASP A 190 -0.96 2.36 22.42
CA ASP A 190 -0.11 2.31 21.23
C ASP A 190 1.33 1.84 21.51
N GLY A 191 1.59 1.43 22.75
CA GLY A 191 2.86 0.92 23.25
C GLY A 191 3.40 -0.27 22.46
N TRP A 192 4.69 -0.52 22.65
CA TRP A 192 5.45 -1.51 21.89
C TRP A 192 6.57 -2.13 22.73
N ASP A 193 6.85 -3.42 22.50
CA ASP A 193 7.95 -4.16 23.13
C ASP A 193 8.67 -4.98 22.05
N ASP A 194 9.86 -4.54 21.66
CA ASP A 194 10.66 -5.19 20.62
C ASP A 194 11.09 -6.62 20.99
N THR A 195 11.32 -6.90 22.28
CA THR A 195 11.74 -8.23 22.72
C THR A 195 10.57 -9.21 22.60
N ALA A 196 9.37 -8.76 23.00
CA ALA A 196 8.16 -9.55 22.87
C ALA A 196 7.78 -9.78 21.38
N PHE A 197 8.01 -8.78 20.52
CA PHE A 197 7.86 -8.91 19.07
C PHE A 197 8.79 -9.99 18.50
N ASP A 198 10.10 -9.90 18.77
CA ASP A 198 11.10 -10.83 18.23
C ASP A 198 10.84 -12.27 18.66
N ALA A 199 10.51 -12.48 19.94
CA ALA A 199 10.18 -13.80 20.45
C ALA A 199 8.95 -14.40 19.73
N ALA A 200 7.93 -13.57 19.46
CA ALA A 200 6.74 -13.99 18.73
C ALA A 200 7.03 -14.29 17.25
N VAL A 201 7.85 -13.47 16.58
CA VAL A 201 8.30 -13.71 15.20
C VAL A 201 9.02 -15.05 15.12
N SER A 202 9.99 -15.29 16.01
CA SER A 202 10.78 -16.52 16.02
C SER A 202 9.92 -17.77 16.26
N ASP A 203 8.96 -17.70 17.20
CA ASP A 203 8.06 -18.83 17.49
C ASP A 203 7.14 -19.13 16.30
N ALA A 204 6.52 -18.10 15.72
CA ALA A 204 5.62 -18.26 14.57
C ALA A 204 6.34 -18.73 13.30
N LEU A 205 7.56 -18.24 13.05
CA LEU A 205 8.39 -18.70 11.93
C LEU A 205 8.74 -20.19 12.03
N SER A 206 8.93 -20.69 13.25
CA SER A 206 9.33 -22.07 13.51
C SER A 206 8.14 -23.03 13.54
N ARG A 207 6.97 -22.56 13.99
CA ARG A 207 5.76 -23.37 14.23
C ARG A 207 4.49 -22.63 13.80
N PRO A 208 4.35 -22.28 12.51
CA PRO A 208 3.22 -21.47 12.02
C PRO A 208 1.87 -22.18 12.21
N GLU A 209 1.85 -23.51 12.26
CA GLU A 209 0.65 -24.31 12.51
C GLU A 209 0.02 -24.10 13.90
N ARG A 210 0.77 -23.49 14.84
CA ARG A 210 0.29 -23.22 16.21
C ARG A 210 -0.38 -21.87 16.37
N LEU A 211 -0.53 -21.07 15.30
CA LEU A 211 -1.01 -19.69 15.35
C LEU A 211 -2.29 -19.54 16.20
N GLY A 212 -3.32 -20.37 15.97
CA GLY A 212 -4.59 -20.27 16.69
C GLY A 212 -4.44 -20.39 18.22
N ALA A 213 -3.64 -21.34 18.70
CA ALA A 213 -3.38 -21.51 20.13
C ALA A 213 -2.55 -20.35 20.69
N ARG A 214 -1.58 -19.84 19.93
CA ARG A 214 -0.74 -18.70 20.34
C ARG A 214 -1.52 -17.40 20.41
N LEU A 215 -2.46 -17.17 19.50
CA LEU A 215 -3.36 -16.01 19.58
C LEU A 215 -4.16 -16.02 20.88
N PHE A 216 -4.76 -17.16 21.26
CA PHE A 216 -5.49 -17.24 22.52
C PHE A 216 -4.60 -17.09 23.76
N SER A 217 -3.33 -17.52 23.69
CA SER A 217 -2.38 -17.35 24.81
C SER A 217 -2.19 -15.89 25.23
N LEU A 218 -2.30 -14.93 24.29
CA LEU A 218 -2.24 -13.50 24.61
C LEU A 218 -3.35 -13.09 25.59
N ARG A 219 -4.55 -13.63 25.42
CA ARG A 219 -5.67 -13.39 26.34
C ARG A 219 -5.46 -14.11 27.67
N ALA A 220 -5.06 -15.37 27.63
CA ALA A 220 -4.85 -16.17 28.82
C ALA A 220 -3.78 -15.55 29.73
N GLU A 221 -2.62 -15.18 29.17
CA GLU A 221 -1.53 -14.56 29.93
C GLU A 221 -1.89 -13.16 30.44
N GLY A 222 -2.72 -12.40 29.71
CA GLY A 222 -3.27 -11.14 30.22
C GLY A 222 -4.19 -11.32 31.44
N LEU A 223 -4.81 -12.50 31.60
CA LEU A 223 -5.67 -12.82 32.75
C LEU A 223 -4.89 -13.36 33.95
N ILE A 224 -3.88 -14.20 33.71
CA ILE A 224 -3.27 -15.01 34.78
C ILE A 224 -1.77 -14.75 34.99
N ALA A 225 -1.11 -14.03 34.09
CA ALA A 225 0.35 -13.86 34.08
C ALA A 225 0.82 -12.41 33.88
N GLY A 226 -0.09 -11.44 33.89
CA GLY A 226 0.27 -10.01 33.86
C GLY A 226 0.87 -9.52 32.54
N LEU A 227 0.49 -10.10 31.41
CA LEU A 227 0.94 -9.62 30.09
C LEU A 227 0.52 -8.16 29.88
N THR A 228 1.48 -7.27 29.65
CA THR A 228 1.19 -5.84 29.44
C THR A 228 0.58 -5.60 28.06
N PRO A 229 -0.21 -4.52 27.88
CA PRO A 229 -0.77 -4.20 26.57
C PRO A 229 0.26 -3.98 25.47
N ALA A 230 1.38 -3.33 25.78
CA ALA A 230 2.50 -3.13 24.84
C ALA A 230 3.09 -4.46 24.35
N ALA A 231 3.35 -5.40 25.27
CA ALA A 231 3.88 -6.72 24.95
C ALA A 231 2.85 -7.58 24.21
N ALA A 232 1.57 -7.52 24.58
CA ALA A 232 0.50 -8.22 23.89
C ALA A 232 0.40 -7.76 22.42
N ARG A 233 0.42 -6.44 22.19
CA ARG A 233 0.32 -5.84 20.85
C ARG A 233 1.51 -6.20 19.97
N ALA A 234 2.72 -6.13 20.53
CA ALA A 234 3.94 -6.56 19.88
C ALA A 234 3.93 -8.05 19.54
N ARG A 235 3.49 -8.92 20.45
CA ARG A 235 3.36 -10.36 20.18
C ARG A 235 2.32 -10.69 19.13
N LEU A 236 1.15 -10.03 19.14
CA LEU A 236 0.15 -10.23 18.10
C LEU A 236 0.73 -9.92 16.72
N SER A 237 1.40 -8.77 16.60
CA SER A 237 2.08 -8.39 15.34
C SER A 237 3.17 -9.39 14.95
N GLY A 238 4.03 -9.79 15.89
CA GLY A 238 5.10 -10.75 15.64
C GLY A 238 4.60 -12.13 15.24
N LEU A 239 3.52 -12.63 15.85
CA LEU A 239 2.89 -13.91 15.49
C LEU A 239 2.36 -13.89 14.05
N LEU A 240 1.69 -12.81 13.65
CA LEU A 240 1.12 -12.69 12.31
C LEU A 240 2.21 -12.49 11.25
N ILE A 241 3.15 -11.57 11.47
CA ILE A 241 4.28 -11.33 10.55
C ILE A 241 5.16 -12.57 10.45
N GLY A 242 5.47 -13.25 11.57
CA GLY A 242 6.28 -14.47 11.56
C GLY A 242 5.60 -15.61 10.80
N THR A 243 4.26 -15.75 10.92
CA THR A 243 3.50 -16.73 10.15
C THR A 243 3.51 -16.40 8.65
N GLU A 244 3.34 -15.13 8.30
CA GLU A 244 3.47 -14.66 6.93
C GLU A 244 4.86 -14.96 6.36
N LEU A 245 5.93 -14.61 7.07
CA LEU A 245 7.29 -14.89 6.63
C LEU A 245 7.56 -16.39 6.47
N ALA A 246 6.98 -17.24 7.32
CA ALA A 246 7.11 -18.70 7.16
C ALA A 246 6.51 -19.17 5.83
N ALA A 247 5.34 -18.63 5.45
CA ALA A 247 4.64 -18.96 4.22
C ALA A 247 5.25 -18.29 2.97
N ALA A 248 5.74 -17.06 3.10
CA ALA A 248 6.37 -16.27 2.04
C ALA A 248 7.86 -16.63 1.81
N ARG A 249 8.39 -17.66 2.48
CA ARG A 249 9.80 -18.09 2.35
C ARG A 249 10.28 -18.26 0.90
N PRO A 250 9.48 -18.80 -0.05
CA PRO A 250 9.87 -18.87 -1.46
C PRO A 250 10.14 -17.50 -2.10
N TYR A 251 9.55 -16.42 -1.58
CA TYR A 251 9.81 -15.08 -2.05
C TYR A 251 11.11 -14.52 -1.45
N TRP A 252 11.32 -14.56 -0.13
CA TRP A 252 12.44 -13.81 0.45
C TRP A 252 13.75 -14.57 0.63
N LEU A 253 13.74 -15.92 0.70
CA LEU A 253 14.95 -16.68 1.04
C LEU A 253 15.97 -16.63 -0.11
N GLY A 254 17.15 -16.07 0.18
CA GLY A 254 18.22 -15.91 -0.81
C GLY A 254 17.94 -14.85 -1.87
N GLN A 255 16.88 -14.04 -1.69
CA GLN A 255 16.51 -12.97 -2.60
C GLN A 255 16.88 -11.61 -2.04
N ARG A 256 17.10 -10.64 -2.95
CA ARG A 256 17.13 -9.22 -2.58
C ARG A 256 15.71 -8.78 -2.24
N VAL A 257 15.47 -8.31 -1.01
CA VAL A 257 14.17 -7.82 -0.57
C VAL A 257 14.23 -6.32 -0.32
N THR A 258 13.26 -5.59 -0.88
CA THR A 258 13.04 -4.18 -0.57
C THR A 258 11.61 -3.99 -0.07
N LEU A 259 11.46 -3.22 1.00
CA LEU A 259 10.19 -2.91 1.63
C LEU A 259 9.63 -1.59 1.10
N VAL A 260 8.33 -1.56 0.79
CA VAL A 260 7.63 -0.33 0.38
C VAL A 260 6.38 -0.17 1.23
N GLY A 261 6.42 0.73 2.20
CA GLY A 261 5.33 0.85 3.17
C GLY A 261 5.57 1.93 4.21
N ALA A 262 4.60 2.10 5.12
CA ALA A 262 4.71 3.06 6.22
C ALA A 262 5.86 2.68 7.18
N SER A 263 6.65 3.67 7.64
CA SER A 263 7.92 3.45 8.34
C SER A 263 7.82 2.50 9.53
N ARG A 264 6.80 2.63 10.38
CA ARG A 264 6.62 1.75 11.55
C ARG A 264 6.42 0.28 11.14
N LEU A 265 5.64 0.04 10.10
CA LEU A 265 5.33 -1.30 9.62
C LEU A 265 6.51 -1.90 8.86
N SER A 266 7.13 -1.12 7.95
CA SER A 266 8.35 -1.53 7.25
C SER A 266 9.47 -1.88 8.24
N ASN A 267 9.64 -1.10 9.33
CA ASN A 267 10.62 -1.43 10.37
C ASN A 267 10.34 -2.77 11.08
N ALA A 268 9.07 -3.11 11.32
CA ALA A 268 8.70 -4.40 11.92
C ALA A 268 9.04 -5.57 10.97
N TYR A 269 8.74 -5.43 9.68
CA TYR A 269 9.11 -6.41 8.65
C TYR A 269 10.64 -6.52 8.48
N ALA A 270 11.34 -5.39 8.42
CA ALA A 270 12.80 -5.36 8.31
C ALA A 270 13.46 -6.04 9.52
N ARG A 271 12.96 -5.77 10.73
CA ARG A 271 13.44 -6.45 11.96
C ARG A 271 13.22 -7.96 11.90
N ALA A 272 12.02 -8.38 11.49
CA ALA A 272 11.68 -9.79 11.35
C ALA A 272 12.55 -10.50 10.30
N LEU A 273 12.75 -9.90 9.13
CA LEU A 273 13.62 -10.40 8.06
C LEU A 273 15.09 -10.45 8.47
N LYS A 274 15.57 -9.43 9.20
CA LYS A 274 16.94 -9.37 9.72
C LYS A 274 17.24 -10.52 10.68
N SER A 275 16.25 -10.96 11.47
CA SER A 275 16.39 -12.15 12.32
C SER A 275 16.65 -13.44 11.53
N GLN A 276 16.30 -13.46 10.24
CA GLN A 276 16.51 -14.56 9.30
C GLN A 276 17.70 -14.33 8.36
N GLY A 277 18.52 -13.30 8.63
CA GLY A 277 19.72 -12.99 7.84
C GLY A 277 19.45 -12.20 6.55
N VAL A 278 18.24 -11.66 6.36
CA VAL A 278 17.91 -10.80 5.21
C VAL A 278 17.96 -9.33 5.62
N ASP A 279 18.89 -8.57 5.04
CA ASP A 279 18.94 -7.12 5.23
C ASP A 279 18.06 -6.41 4.20
N ALA A 280 16.84 -6.06 4.61
CA ALA A 280 15.84 -5.45 3.75
C ALA A 280 15.84 -3.93 3.87
N HIS A 281 16.15 -3.24 2.76
CA HIS A 281 16.05 -1.78 2.68
C HIS A 281 14.59 -1.34 2.55
N SER A 282 14.24 -0.17 3.08
CA SER A 282 12.88 0.38 2.97
C SER A 282 12.87 1.63 2.10
N LEU A 283 11.86 1.74 1.25
CA LEU A 283 11.51 2.94 0.49
C LEU A 283 10.26 3.61 1.07
N SER A 284 10.19 4.92 0.93
CA SER A 284 9.00 5.72 1.26
C SER A 284 7.85 5.30 0.35
N VAL A 285 6.72 4.92 0.94
CA VAL A 285 5.50 4.61 0.19
C VAL A 285 5.02 5.82 -0.63
N THR A 286 5.12 7.03 -0.08
CA THR A 286 4.71 8.25 -0.77
C THR A 286 5.61 8.53 -1.96
N ASP A 287 6.93 8.37 -1.80
CA ASP A 287 7.89 8.63 -2.88
C ASP A 287 7.70 7.62 -4.01
N CYS A 288 7.46 6.35 -3.67
CA CYS A 288 7.12 5.30 -4.65
C CYS A 288 5.79 5.61 -5.36
N THR A 289 4.73 6.00 -4.64
CA THR A 289 3.46 6.36 -5.29
C THR A 289 3.65 7.54 -6.27
N LEU A 290 4.32 8.61 -5.83
CA LEU A 290 4.55 9.80 -6.65
C LEU A 290 5.45 9.51 -7.85
N ALA A 291 6.53 8.74 -7.68
CA ALA A 291 7.40 8.33 -8.78
C ALA A 291 6.64 7.45 -9.79
N GLY A 292 5.78 6.54 -9.32
CA GLY A 292 4.91 5.72 -10.16
C GLY A 292 3.94 6.56 -11.00
N LEU A 293 3.18 7.45 -10.36
CA LEU A 293 2.26 8.35 -11.06
C LEU A 293 2.99 9.32 -12.01
N SER A 294 4.16 9.83 -11.63
CA SER A 294 4.99 10.68 -12.50
C SER A 294 5.43 9.94 -13.75
N SER A 295 5.82 8.67 -13.62
CA SER A 295 6.20 7.83 -14.77
C SER A 295 5.02 7.64 -15.73
N LEU A 296 3.81 7.48 -15.20
CA LEU A 296 2.59 7.34 -15.99
C LEU A 296 2.22 8.64 -16.72
N ALA A 297 2.35 9.78 -16.03
CA ALA A 297 2.09 11.10 -16.59
C ALA A 297 2.99 11.38 -17.80
N LEU A 298 4.31 11.22 -17.64
CA LEU A 298 5.30 11.43 -18.70
C LEU A 298 5.07 10.52 -19.92
N GLN A 299 4.75 9.25 -19.69
CA GLN A 299 4.50 8.31 -20.79
C GLN A 299 3.18 8.61 -21.52
N THR A 300 2.19 9.18 -20.82
CA THR A 300 0.92 9.60 -21.42
C THR A 300 1.09 10.82 -22.31
N GLU A 301 1.95 11.77 -21.91
CA GLU A 301 2.30 12.92 -22.73
C GLU A 301 3.08 12.50 -23.99
N ALA A 302 4.04 11.57 -23.87
CA ALA A 302 4.82 11.07 -25.01
C ALA A 302 4.00 10.25 -26.03
N ALA A 303 2.83 9.73 -25.62
CA ALA A 303 1.95 8.95 -26.49
C ALA A 303 0.90 9.79 -27.24
N ARG A 304 0.83 11.10 -26.99
CA ARG A 304 -0.05 12.07 -27.68
C ARG A 304 0.69 12.75 -28.83
#